data_AF-F9PRU9-F1
#
_entry.id   AF-F9PRU9-F1
#
_cell.length_a   1.000
_cell.length_b   1.000
_cell.length_c   1.000
_cell.angle_alpha   90.00
_cell.angle_beta   90.00
_cell.angle_gamma   90.00
#
_symmetry.space_group_name_H-M   'P 1'
#
loop_
_entity.id
_entity.type
_entity.pdbx_description
1 polymer ?
#
loop_
_entity_poly.entity_id
_entity_poly.type
_entity_poly.pdbx_seq_one_letter_code
_entity_poly.pdbx_strand_id
1 'polypeptide(L)'
;MKKTFAFLISLSIILFVLLYSIDFMAKDISYYNNFHNEYKIEEESGLSKEWIESASNSLVEFIKNGDKEVLKHHFNKKEISHMEDVYKLFKLDRVVYTSLFIITLVVFLYKLLKNDFIFFKYIRKYILITYITVISF
;
A
#
# COMPACT_ATOMS: atom_id res chain seq x y z
N MET A 1 -27.45 14.22 6.33
CA MET A 1 -26.88 13.71 5.06
C MET A 1 -25.50 14.27 4.74
N LYS A 2 -25.29 15.60 4.60
CA LYS A 2 -23.96 16.15 4.21
C LYS A 2 -22.79 15.72 5.12
N LYS A 3 -23.02 15.66 6.44
CA LYS A 3 -22.03 15.19 7.44
C LYS A 3 -21.66 13.71 7.23
N THR A 4 -22.66 12.84 7.18
CA THR A 4 -22.49 11.40 6.96
C THR A 4 -21.79 11.11 5.64
N PHE A 5 -22.17 11.82 4.57
CA PHE A 5 -21.54 11.67 3.27
C PHE A 5 -20.09 12.16 3.28
N ALA A 6 -19.80 13.30 3.93
CA ALA A 6 -18.43 13.78 4.11
C ALA A 6 -17.59 12.79 4.92
N PHE A 7 -18.16 12.15 5.94
CA PHE A 7 -17.49 11.11 6.72
C PHE A 7 -17.10 9.90 5.86
N LEU A 8 -18.02 9.40 5.02
CA LEU A 8 -17.73 8.28 4.10
C LEU A 8 -16.62 8.60 3.11
N ILE A 9 -16.60 9.83 2.57
CA ILE A 9 -15.54 10.27 1.66
C ILE A 9 -14.22 10.42 2.40
N SER A 10 -14.21 10.97 3.61
CA SER A 10 -13.00 11.01 4.45
C SER A 10 -12.46 9.60 4.73
N LEU A 11 -13.33 8.65 5.07
CA LEU A 11 -12.93 7.26 5.26
C LEU A 11 -12.34 6.66 3.97
N SER A 12 -12.95 6.95 2.82
CA SER A 12 -12.45 6.49 1.51
C SER A 12 -11.06 7.05 1.20
N ILE A 13 -10.80 8.33 1.52
CA ILE A 13 -9.48 8.96 1.38
C ILE A 13 -8.45 8.25 2.26
N ILE A 14 -8.78 8.02 3.53
CA ILE A 14 -7.87 7.38 4.49
C ILE A 14 -7.53 5.96 4.02
N LEU A 15 -8.54 5.18 3.63
CA LEU A 15 -8.34 3.82 3.12
C LEU A 15 -7.52 3.83 1.82
N PHE A 16 -7.79 4.74 0.89
CA PHE A 16 -6.99 4.89 -0.32
C PHE A 16 -5.51 5.13 0.02
N VAL A 17 -5.21 6.09 0.90
CA VAL A 17 -3.83 6.41 1.29
C VAL A 17 -3.15 5.22 1.95
N LEU A 18 -3.86 4.51 2.84
CA LEU A 18 -3.34 3.34 3.53
C LEU A 18 -2.96 2.21 2.55
N LEU A 19 -3.92 1.82 1.70
CA LEU A 19 -3.73 0.74 0.74
C LEU A 19 -2.64 1.08 -0.29
N TYR A 20 -2.67 2.30 -0.83
CA TYR A 20 -1.61 2.79 -1.71
C TYR A 20 -0.24 2.75 -1.03
N SER A 21 -0.14 3.14 0.23
CA SER A 21 1.12 3.11 0.98
C SER A 21 1.64 1.67 1.16
N ILE A 22 0.75 0.69 1.39
CA ILE A 22 1.14 -0.72 1.48
C ILE A 22 1.70 -1.22 0.14
N ASP A 23 0.99 -1.00 -0.97
CA ASP A 23 1.46 -1.39 -2.31
C ASP A 23 2.75 -0.66 -2.72
N PHE A 24 2.89 0.61 -2.34
CA PHE A 24 4.09 1.40 -2.58
C PHE A 24 5.30 0.85 -1.79
N MET A 25 5.16 0.66 -0.48
CA MET A 25 6.24 0.18 0.38
C MET A 25 6.65 -1.25 0.04
N ALA A 26 5.72 -2.13 -0.29
CA ALA A 26 6.02 -3.50 -0.71
C ALA A 26 6.86 -3.58 -2.00
N LYS A 27 6.93 -2.50 -2.77
CA LYS A 27 7.70 -2.40 -4.02
C LYS A 27 9.01 -1.62 -3.87
N ASP A 28 9.29 -1.11 -2.68
CA ASP A 28 10.47 -0.32 -2.37
C ASP A 28 11.65 -1.23 -2.00
N ILE A 29 12.54 -1.47 -2.96
CA ILE A 29 13.75 -2.27 -2.71
C ILE A 29 14.72 -1.58 -1.75
N SER A 30 14.74 -0.25 -1.72
CA SER A 30 15.63 0.51 -0.84
C SER A 30 15.24 0.28 0.63
N TYR A 31 13.94 0.16 0.92
CA TYR A 31 13.47 -0.24 2.25
C TYR A 31 14.05 -1.60 2.68
N TYR A 32 13.94 -2.63 1.82
CA TYR A 32 14.48 -3.96 2.13
C TYR A 32 15.99 -3.95 2.31
N ASN A 33 16.73 -3.25 1.43
CA ASN A 33 18.18 -3.15 1.54
C ASN A 33 18.63 -2.45 2.83
N ASN A 34 17.92 -1.39 3.23
CA ASN A 34 18.17 -0.72 4.51
C ASN A 34 17.88 -1.64 5.69
N PHE A 35 16.76 -2.37 5.66
CA PHE A 35 16.40 -3.35 6.68
C PHE A 35 17.47 -4.45 6.80
N HIS A 36 17.96 -4.99 5.68
CA HIS A 36 19.01 -6.01 5.73
C HIS A 36 20.30 -5.51 6.40
N ASN A 37 20.68 -4.26 6.12
CA ASN A 37 21.87 -3.63 6.71
C ASN A 37 21.67 -3.32 8.20
N GLU A 38 20.52 -2.74 8.58
CA GLU A 38 20.21 -2.35 9.95
C GLU A 38 20.19 -3.57 10.88
N TYR A 39 19.60 -4.67 10.43
CA TYR A 39 19.45 -5.90 11.20
C TYR A 39 20.51 -6.95 10.90
N LYS A 40 21.55 -6.61 10.12
CA LYS A 40 22.67 -7.49 9.78
C LYS A 40 22.26 -8.90 9.35
N ILE A 41 21.29 -8.97 8.44
CA ILE A 41 20.64 -10.24 8.05
C ILE A 41 21.65 -11.25 7.49
N GLU A 42 22.72 -10.79 6.85
CA GLU A 42 23.84 -11.64 6.42
C GLU A 42 24.48 -12.42 7.59
N GLU A 43 24.76 -11.75 8.71
CA GLU A 43 25.36 -12.36 9.91
C GLU A 43 24.39 -13.36 10.56
N GLU A 44 23.11 -13.01 10.66
CA GLU A 44 22.10 -13.80 11.37
C GLU A 44 21.61 -15.02 10.55
N SER A 45 21.55 -14.90 9.23
CA SER A 45 21.06 -15.98 8.35
C SER A 45 22.18 -16.88 7.81
N GLY A 46 23.43 -16.42 7.82
CA GLY A 46 24.55 -17.10 7.19
C GLY A 46 24.50 -17.10 5.65
N LEU A 47 23.61 -16.30 5.05
CA LEU A 47 23.48 -16.14 3.60
C LEU A 47 24.29 -14.95 3.12
N SER A 48 24.86 -15.04 1.92
CA SER A 48 25.61 -13.91 1.36
C SER A 48 24.68 -12.72 1.09
N LYS A 49 25.24 -11.51 1.25
CA LYS A 49 24.54 -10.27 0.88
C LYS A 49 23.94 -10.32 -0.52
N GLU A 50 24.71 -10.80 -1.51
CA GLU A 50 24.24 -10.92 -2.90
C GLU A 50 23.00 -11.81 -3.03
N TRP A 51 22.97 -12.94 -2.31
CA TRP A 51 21.82 -13.84 -2.33
C TRP A 51 20.59 -13.15 -1.72
N ILE A 52 20.76 -12.48 -0.57
CA ILE A 52 19.67 -11.79 0.14
C ILE A 52 19.08 -10.67 -0.72
N GLU A 53 19.94 -9.82 -1.31
CA GLU A 53 19.50 -8.74 -2.19
C GLU A 53 18.82 -9.27 -3.46
N SER A 54 19.34 -10.35 -4.04
CA SER A 54 18.75 -11.00 -5.22
C SER A 54 17.38 -11.61 -4.91
N ALA A 55 17.24 -12.27 -3.75
CA ALA A 55 15.97 -12.82 -3.30
C ALA A 55 14.92 -11.70 -3.09
N SER A 56 15.28 -10.60 -2.40
CA SER A 56 14.36 -9.47 -2.19
C SER A 56 14.00 -8.76 -3.49
N ASN A 57 14.94 -8.61 -4.42
CA ASN A 57 14.64 -8.09 -5.76
C ASN A 57 13.60 -8.96 -6.49
N SER A 58 13.76 -10.29 -6.43
CA SER A 58 12.80 -11.19 -7.07
C SER A 58 11.40 -11.12 -6.45
N LEU A 59 11.28 -10.93 -5.13
CA LEU A 59 9.99 -10.71 -4.47
C LEU A 59 9.35 -9.39 -4.91
N VAL A 60 10.12 -8.30 -4.93
CA VAL A 60 9.65 -6.98 -5.36
C VAL A 60 9.22 -7.01 -6.84
N GLU A 61 10.00 -7.64 -7.70
CA GLU A 61 9.68 -7.80 -9.11
C GLU A 61 8.37 -8.59 -9.28
N PHE A 62 8.24 -9.71 -8.59
CA PHE A 62 7.01 -10.51 -8.59
C PHE A 62 5.79 -9.72 -8.10
N ILE A 63 5.89 -8.92 -7.04
CA ILE A 63 4.78 -8.06 -6.57
C ILE A 63 4.35 -7.04 -7.64
N LYS A 64 5.31 -6.55 -8.45
CA LYS A 64 5.06 -5.60 -9.56
C LYS A 64 4.37 -6.27 -10.74
N ASN A 65 4.88 -7.42 -11.22
CA ASN A 65 4.49 -7.98 -12.52
C ASN A 65 3.74 -9.32 -12.44
N GLY A 66 3.83 -10.05 -11.33
CA GLY A 66 3.23 -11.37 -11.15
C GLY A 66 3.94 -12.51 -11.88
N ASP A 67 5.14 -12.29 -12.40
CA ASP A 67 5.91 -13.29 -13.12
C ASP A 67 6.59 -14.26 -12.14
N LYS A 68 6.08 -15.48 -12.03
CA LYS A 68 6.62 -16.51 -11.14
C LYS A 68 8.02 -16.98 -11.52
N GLU A 69 8.47 -16.76 -12.74
CA GLU A 69 9.79 -17.24 -13.20
C GLU A 69 10.92 -16.56 -12.41
N VAL A 70 10.73 -15.28 -12.03
CA VAL A 70 11.71 -14.52 -11.25
C VAL A 70 11.98 -15.12 -9.86
N LEU A 71 11.02 -15.87 -9.31
CA LEU A 71 11.11 -16.47 -7.98
C LEU A 71 11.86 -17.82 -7.96
N LYS A 72 11.96 -18.52 -9.11
CA LYS A 72 12.43 -19.91 -9.16
C LYS A 72 13.89 -20.09 -8.74
N HIS A 73 14.68 -19.02 -8.79
CA HIS A 73 16.09 -19.06 -8.41
C HIS A 73 16.31 -19.00 -6.90
N HIS A 74 15.34 -18.50 -6.13
CA HIS A 74 15.48 -18.29 -4.69
C HIS A 74 14.48 -19.07 -3.84
N PHE A 75 13.34 -19.47 -4.41
CA PHE A 75 12.22 -20.03 -3.67
C PHE A 75 11.78 -21.40 -4.19
N ASN A 76 11.31 -22.24 -3.27
CA ASN A 76 10.78 -23.56 -3.60
C ASN A 76 9.33 -23.47 -4.11
N LYS A 77 8.79 -24.59 -4.61
CA LYS A 77 7.43 -24.65 -5.18
C LYS A 77 6.33 -24.23 -4.20
N LYS A 78 6.49 -24.53 -2.90
CA LYS A 78 5.50 -24.19 -1.87
C LYS A 78 5.50 -22.68 -1.60
N GLU A 79 6.67 -22.07 -1.53
CA GLU A 79 6.84 -20.62 -1.36
C GLU A 79 6.31 -19.85 -2.57
N ILE A 80 6.61 -20.32 -3.79
CA ILE A 80 6.08 -19.70 -5.02
C ILE A 80 4.54 -19.77 -5.04
N SER A 81 3.96 -20.93 -4.68
CA SER A 81 2.50 -21.06 -4.60
C SER A 81 1.89 -20.13 -3.55
N HIS A 82 2.56 -19.92 -2.41
CA HIS A 82 2.12 -18.94 -1.42
C HIS A 82 2.18 -17.51 -1.97
N MET A 83 3.25 -17.17 -2.68
CA MET A 83 3.41 -15.86 -3.30
C MET A 83 2.34 -15.60 -4.38
N GLU A 84 1.89 -16.61 -5.12
CA GLU A 84 0.76 -16.46 -6.06
C GLU A 84 -0.52 -15.98 -5.37
N ASP A 85 -0.80 -16.45 -4.15
CA ASP A 85 -1.93 -15.98 -3.35
C ASP A 85 -1.70 -14.56 -2.82
N VAL A 86 -0.49 -14.25 -2.36
CA VAL A 86 -0.10 -12.88 -1.97
C VAL A 86 -0.28 -11.90 -3.14
N TYR A 87 0.09 -12.30 -4.36
CA TYR A 87 -0.08 -11.46 -5.54
C TYR A 87 -1.55 -11.21 -5.89
N LYS A 88 -2.45 -12.18 -5.67
CA LYS A 88 -3.90 -11.96 -5.81
C LYS A 88 -4.38 -10.89 -4.82
N LEU A 89 -3.85 -10.87 -3.59
CA LEU A 89 -4.15 -9.82 -2.61
C LEU A 89 -3.66 -8.44 -3.10
N PHE A 90 -2.44 -8.34 -3.62
CA PHE A 90 -1.95 -7.08 -4.20
C PHE A 90 -2.76 -6.63 -5.43
N LYS A 91 -3.23 -7.57 -6.27
CA LYS A 91 -4.16 -7.23 -7.35
C LYS A 91 -5.47 -6.67 -6.83
N LEU A 92 -6.05 -7.30 -5.81
CA LEU A 92 -7.27 -6.82 -5.17
C LEU A 92 -7.06 -5.44 -4.54
N ASP A 93 -5.96 -5.28 -3.79
CA ASP A 93 -5.56 -4.02 -3.17
C ASP A 93 -5.50 -2.87 -4.19
N ARG A 94 -4.82 -3.11 -5.33
CA ARG A 94 -4.75 -2.16 -6.44
C ARG A 94 -6.11 -1.77 -7.01
N VAL A 95 -7.01 -2.75 -7.17
CA VAL A 95 -8.38 -2.49 -7.63
C VAL A 95 -9.14 -1.64 -6.61
N VAL A 96 -9.01 -1.95 -5.31
CA VAL A 96 -9.72 -1.26 -4.23
C VAL A 96 -9.22 0.18 -4.10
N TYR A 97 -7.92 0.42 -3.95
CA TYR A 97 -7.42 1.80 -3.78
C TYR A 97 -7.69 2.65 -5.03
N THR A 98 -7.61 2.06 -6.23
CA THR A 98 -7.93 2.79 -7.48
C THR A 98 -9.40 3.18 -7.51
N SER A 99 -10.29 2.28 -7.10
CA SER A 99 -11.73 2.56 -7.02
C SER A 99 -12.05 3.65 -5.99
N LEU A 100 -11.44 3.57 -4.80
CA LEU A 100 -11.59 4.59 -3.75
C LEU A 100 -11.08 5.96 -4.21
N PHE A 101 -9.95 6.00 -4.92
CA PHE A 101 -9.41 7.22 -5.50
C PHE A 101 -10.37 7.83 -6.52
N ILE A 102 -10.89 7.04 -7.48
CA ILE A 102 -11.82 7.52 -8.51
C ILE A 102 -13.11 8.07 -7.87
N ILE A 103 -13.71 7.33 -6.93
CA ILE A 103 -14.94 7.77 -6.24
C ILE A 103 -14.68 9.09 -5.50
N THR A 104 -13.57 9.16 -4.76
CA THR A 104 -13.18 10.38 -4.03
C THR A 104 -12.98 11.55 -4.98
N LEU A 105 -12.25 11.35 -6.09
CA LEU A 105 -11.96 12.39 -7.08
C LEU A 105 -13.23 12.93 -7.72
N VAL A 106 -14.13 12.04 -8.18
CA VAL A 106 -15.41 12.42 -8.80
C VAL A 106 -16.26 13.23 -7.82
N VAL A 107 -16.39 12.78 -6.57
CA VAL A 107 -17.18 13.47 -5.55
C VAL A 107 -16.54 14.82 -5.19
N PHE A 108 -15.22 14.87 -5.07
CA PHE A 108 -14.48 16.10 -4.79
C PHE A 108 -14.73 17.14 -5.89
N LEU A 109 -14.56 16.76 -7.16
CA LEU A 109 -14.78 17.64 -8.31
C LEU A 109 -16.24 18.11 -8.39
N TYR A 110 -17.20 17.20 -8.22
CA TYR A 110 -18.62 17.56 -8.20
C TYR A 110 -18.95 18.59 -7.11
N LYS A 111 -18.41 18.40 -5.90
CA LYS A 111 -18.64 19.31 -4.77
C LYS A 111 -17.91 20.65 -4.92
N LEU A 112 -16.77 20.65 -5.59
CA LEU A 112 -16.02 21.86 -5.93
C LEU A 112 -16.84 22.71 -6.91
N LEU A 113 -17.37 22.12 -7.98
CA LEU A 113 -18.23 22.82 -8.95
C LEU A 113 -19.51 23.39 -8.33
N LYS A 114 -20.00 22.78 -7.24
CA LYS A 114 -21.17 23.26 -6.49
C LYS A 114 -20.82 24.25 -5.36
N ASN A 115 -19.55 24.61 -5.18
CA ASN A 115 -19.08 25.49 -4.11
C ASN A 115 -19.58 25.08 -2.70
N ASP A 116 -19.65 23.76 -2.42
CA ASP A 116 -20.18 23.24 -1.14
C ASP A 116 -19.13 23.34 -0.02
N PHE A 117 -18.78 24.55 0.40
CA PHE A 117 -17.74 24.82 1.41
C PHE A 117 -17.98 24.08 2.75
N ILE A 118 -19.25 23.85 3.10
CA ILE A 118 -19.64 23.12 4.31
C ILE A 118 -19.16 21.65 4.22
N PHE A 119 -19.26 21.03 3.04
CA PHE A 119 -18.80 19.66 2.81
C PHE A 119 -17.28 19.55 3.00
N PHE A 120 -16.52 20.47 2.41
CA PHE A 120 -15.05 20.50 2.56
C PHE A 120 -14.61 20.77 4.01
N LYS A 121 -15.34 21.62 4.75
CA LYS A 121 -15.11 21.84 6.18
C LYS A 121 -15.25 20.54 6.98
N TYR A 122 -16.23 19.69 6.65
CA TYR A 122 -16.38 18.39 7.30
C TYR A 122 -15.31 17.39 6.89
N ILE A 123 -14.93 17.32 5.61
CA ILE A 123 -13.81 16.46 5.18
C ILE A 123 -12.54 16.80 5.96
N ARG A 124 -12.18 18.08 6.00
CA ARG A 124 -11.01 18.54 6.76
C ARG A 124 -11.09 18.17 8.23
N LYS A 125 -12.27 18.35 8.85
CA LYS A 125 -12.50 17.98 10.25
C LYS A 125 -12.26 16.48 10.48
N TYR A 126 -12.82 15.61 9.65
CA TYR A 126 -12.71 14.17 9.85
C TYR A 126 -11.28 13.66 9.60
N ILE A 127 -10.60 14.18 8.58
CA ILE A 127 -9.18 13.85 8.35
C ILE A 127 -8.31 14.27 9.55
N LEU A 128 -8.53 15.47 10.08
CA LEU A 128 -7.79 15.96 11.25
C LEU A 128 -8.04 15.11 12.49
N ILE A 129 -9.29 14.70 12.73
CA ILE A 129 -9.63 13.80 13.83
C ILE A 129 -8.84 12.49 13.70
N THR A 130 -8.88 11.85 12.53
CA THR A 130 -8.12 10.61 12.29
C THR A 130 -6.63 10.81 12.51
N TYR A 131 -6.04 11.88 11.97
CA TYR A 131 -4.63 12.19 12.15
C TYR A 131 -4.23 12.32 13.63
N ILE A 132 -5.00 13.09 14.40
CA ILE A 132 -4.77 13.26 15.85
C ILE A 132 -4.89 11.90 16.57
N THR A 133 -5.89 11.09 16.22
CA THR A 133 -6.07 9.77 16.83
C THR A 133 -4.90 8.84 16.55
N VAL A 134 -4.34 8.85 15.34
CA VAL A 134 -3.20 7.99 14.97
C VAL A 134 -1.92 8.37 15.71
N ILE A 135 -1.66 9.67 15.92
CA ILE A 135 -0.40 10.14 16.58
C ILE A 135 -0.49 10.12 18.11
N SER A 136 -1.71 10.09 18.66
CA SER A 136 -1.92 10.01 20.10
C SER A 136 -1.81 8.57 20.65
N PHE A 137 -1.58 7.59 19.78
CA PHE A 137 -1.34 6.19 20.12
C PHE A 137 0.16 5.89 20.00
#